data_AF-A0A0F9BT82-F1
#
_entry.id   AF-A0A0F9BT82-F1
#
_cell.length_a   1.000
_cell.length_b   1.000
_cell.length_c   1.000
_cell.angle_alpha   90.00
_cell.angle_beta   90.00
_cell.angle_gamma   90.00
#
_symmetry.space_group_name_H-M   'P 1'
#
loop_
_entity.id
_entity.type
_entity.pdbx_description
1 polymer ?
#
loop_
_entity_poly.entity_id
_entity_poly.type
_entity_poly.pdbx_seq_one_letter_code
_entity_poly.pdbx_strand_id
1 'polypeptide(L)' 'MTDVVSTRLDEKEIEELNQISEKERMDRSSLIRKFILAQIQEYRLKYVGEKYRKGLISLAEADTLAKVSIY' A
#
# COMPACT_ATOMS: atom_id res chain seq x y z
N MET A 1 3.41 1.15 20.17
CA MET A 1 1.96 0.98 20.38
C MET A 1 1.40 0.42 19.07
N THR A 2 0.59 -0.63 19.13
CA THR A 2 0.02 -1.27 17.94
C THR A 2 -1.49 -1.23 18.07
N ASP A 3 -2.16 -0.68 17.06
CA ASP A 3 -3.62 -0.59 17.00
C ASP A 3 -4.19 -1.69 16.12
N VAL A 4 -5.40 -2.17 16.43
CA VAL A 4 -6.09 -3.22 15.68
C VAL A 4 -7.11 -2.58 14.73
N VAL A 5 -7.04 -2.95 13.45
CA VAL A 5 -8.03 -2.59 12.44
C VAL A 5 -8.81 -3.86 12.08
N SER A 6 -10.14 -3.82 12.17
CA SER A 6 -11.02 -4.91 11.76
C SER A 6 -11.86 -4.51 10.56
N THR A 7 -12.08 -5.45 9.65
CA THR A 7 -12.99 -5.29 8.52
C THR A 7 -13.72 -6.59 8.24
N ARG A 8 -14.83 -6.50 7.53
CA ARG A 8 -15.55 -7.66 7.01
C ARG A 8 -15.02 -7.98 5.62
N LEU A 9 -14.79 -9.28 5.38
CA LEU A 9 -14.42 -9.85 4.09
C LEU A 9 -15.36 -11.01 3.82
N ASP A 10 -15.65 -11.26 2.55
CA ASP A 10 -16.40 -12.44 2.15
C ASP A 10 -15.53 -13.71 2.18
N GLU A 11 -16.17 -14.87 2.05
CA GLU A 11 -15.49 -16.16 2.13
C GLU A 11 -14.45 -16.34 1.01
N LYS A 12 -14.70 -15.80 -0.20
CA LYS A 12 -13.78 -15.93 -1.33
C LYS A 12 -12.52 -15.10 -1.12
N GLU A 13 -12.68 -13.88 -0.62
CA GLU A 13 -11.57 -12.99 -0.25
C GLU A 13 -10.70 -13.63 0.84
N ILE A 14 -11.32 -14.23 1.86
CA ILE A 14 -10.60 -14.93 2.94
C ILE A 14 -9.83 -16.13 2.40
N GLU A 15 -10.44 -16.92 1.51
CA GLU A 15 -9.82 -18.11 0.93
C GLU A 15 -8.60 -17.75 0.07
N GLU A 16 -8.71 -16.71 -0.75
CA GLU A 16 -7.58 -16.19 -1.54
C GLU A 16 -6.43 -15.72 -0.64
N LEU A 17 -6.73 -14.98 0.42
CA LEU A 17 -5.72 -14.54 1.40
C LEU A 17 -5.03 -15.74 2.09
N ASN A 18 -5.76 -16.80 2.40
CA ASN A 18 -5.19 -18.02 3.01
C ASN A 18 -4.20 -18.70 2.08
N GLN A 19 -4.56 -18.87 0.81
CA GLN A 19 -3.70 -19.49 -0.19
C GLN A 19 -2.38 -18.71 -0.36
N ILE A 20 -2.45 -17.39 -0.35
CA ILE A 20 -1.25 -16.53 -0.42
C ILE A 20 -0.43 -16.66 0.87
N SER A 21 -1.08 -16.64 2.03
CA SER A 21 -0.45 -16.78 3.35
C SER A 21 0.37 -18.08 3.44
N GLU A 22 -0.20 -19.20 2.98
CA GLU A 22 0.46 -20.50 2.93
C GLU A 22 1.64 -20.51 1.96
N LYS A 23 1.44 -19.99 0.74
CA LYS A 23 2.48 -19.91 -0.29
C LYS A 23 3.69 -19.10 0.17
N GLU A 24 3.45 -17.95 0.82
CA GLU A 24 4.51 -17.08 1.31
C GLU A 24 5.05 -17.49 2.68
N ARG A 25 4.46 -18.50 3.35
CA ARG A 25 4.79 -18.92 4.72
C ARG A 25 4.74 -17.75 5.72
N MET A 26 3.70 -16.93 5.61
CA MET A 26 3.46 -15.77 6.48
C MET A 26 2.16 -15.96 7.26
N ASP A 27 2.03 -15.31 8.41
CA ASP A 27 0.73 -15.20 9.09
C ASP A 27 -0.16 -14.15 8.42
N ARG A 28 -1.49 -14.29 8.60
CA ARG A 28 -2.49 -13.40 8.00
C ARG A 28 -2.26 -11.93 8.35
N SER A 29 -1.87 -11.62 9.59
CA SER A 29 -1.69 -10.22 10.02
C SER A 29 -0.49 -9.59 9.32
N SER A 30 0.61 -10.33 9.21
CA SER A 30 1.79 -9.88 8.47
C SER A 30 1.51 -9.72 6.97
N LEU A 31 0.76 -10.65 6.37
CA LEU A 31 0.35 -10.57 4.97
C LEU A 31 -0.50 -9.32 4.70
N ILE A 32 -1.55 -9.11 5.51
CA ILE A 32 -2.44 -7.95 5.37
C ILE A 32 -1.67 -6.65 5.58
N ARG A 33 -0.77 -6.60 6.57
CA ARG A 33 0.07 -5.42 6.79
C ARG A 33 0.97 -5.14 5.59
N LYS A 34 1.59 -6.16 5.00
CA LYS A 34 2.41 -6.03 3.78
C LYS A 34 1.59 -5.44 2.63
N PHE A 35 0.37 -5.93 2.39
CA PHE A 35 -0.51 -5.43 1.32
C PHE A 35 -0.96 -3.99 1.56
N ILE A 36 -1.37 -3.65 2.79
CA ILE A 36 -1.79 -2.28 3.12
C ILE A 36 -0.64 -1.29 2.90
N LEU A 37 0.58 -1.62 3.34
CA LEU A 37 1.74 -0.75 3.16
C LEU A 37 2.08 -0.55 1.67
N ALA A 38 2.05 -1.61 0.88
CA ALA A 38 2.26 -1.52 -0.57
C ALA A 38 1.21 -0.62 -1.24
N GLN A 39 -0.06 -0.81 -0.88
CA GLN A 39 -1.16 -0.02 -1.47
C GLN A 39 -1.13 1.45 -1.04
N ILE A 40 -0.70 1.76 0.20
CA ILE A 40 -0.51 3.14 0.65
C ILE A 40 0.58 3.85 -0.16
N GLN A 41 1.67 3.14 -0.48
CA GLN A 41 2.74 3.68 -1.31
C GLN A 41 2.25 3.95 -2.73
N GLU A 42 1.56 2.98 -3.34
CA GLU A 42 0.99 3.11 -4.68
C GLU A 42 -0.04 4.24 -4.78
N TYR A 43 -0.95 4.34 -3.82
CA TYR A 43 -1.95 5.41 -3.75
C TYR A 43 -1.29 6.79 -3.71
N ARG A 44 -0.25 6.95 -2.88
CA ARG A 44 0.51 8.18 -2.74
C ARG A 44 1.22 8.54 -4.04
N LEU A 45 1.87 7.57 -4.69
CA LEU A 45 2.54 7.78 -5.98
C LEU A 45 1.57 8.24 -7.06
N LYS A 46 0.39 7.62 -7.17
CA LYS A 46 -0.66 8.04 -8.11
C LYS A 46 -1.09 9.48 -7.88
N TYR A 47 -1.43 9.81 -6.63
CA TYR A 47 -1.88 11.15 -6.25
C TYR A 47 -0.84 12.23 -6.55
N VAL A 48 0.41 11.99 -6.17
CA VAL A 48 1.50 12.95 -6.37
C VAL A 48 1.88 13.05 -7.85
N GLY A 49 1.94 11.93 -8.56
CA GLY A 49 2.20 11.88 -9.99
C GLY A 49 1.15 12.67 -10.80
N GLU A 50 -0.12 12.63 -10.40
CA GLU A 50 -1.16 13.46 -11.01
C GLU A 50 -0.93 14.96 -10.79
N LYS A 51 -0.55 15.38 -9.58
CA LYS A 51 -0.24 16.78 -9.29
C LYS A 51 0.95 17.27 -10.12
N TYR A 52 2.00 16.46 -10.20
CA TYR A 52 3.17 16.77 -11.01
C TYR A 52 2.80 16.90 -12.49
N ARG A 53 2.05 15.94 -13.05
CA ARG A 53 1.59 16.00 -14.45
C ARG A 53 0.74 17.24 -14.77
N LYS A 54 -0.01 17.74 -13.78
CA LYS A 54 -0.81 18.97 -13.90
C LYS A 54 0.02 20.26 -13.71
N GLY A 55 1.33 20.16 -13.46
CA GLY A 55 2.21 21.29 -13.19
C GLY A 55 1.95 21.98 -11.85
N LEU A 56 1.25 21.32 -10.93
CA LEU A 56 0.89 21.89 -9.63
C LEU A 56 2.02 21.82 -8.61
N ILE A 57 2.98 20.92 -8.84
CA ILE A 57 4.18 20.72 -8.04
C ILE A 57 5.35 20.40 -8.97
N SER A 58 6.57 20.68 -8.52
CA SER A 58 7.81 20.28 -9.16
C SER A 58 8.12 18.79 -8.94
N LEU A 59 9.12 18.28 -9.68
CA LEU A 59 9.57 16.90 -9.54
C LEU A 59 10.22 16.62 -8.17
N ALA A 60 10.97 17.59 -7.63
CA ALA A 60 11.58 17.47 -6.30
C ALA A 60 10.53 17.47 -5.17
N GLU A 61 9.48 18.27 -5.31
CA GLU A 61 8.34 18.23 -4.39
C GLU A 61 7.57 16.91 -4.51
N ALA A 62 7.44 16.37 -5.72
CA ALA A 62 6.83 15.07 -5.94
C ALA A 62 7.60 13.95 -5.23
N ASP A 63 8.92 13.93 -5.34
CA ASP A 63 9.78 12.95 -4.66
C ASP A 63 9.55 12.94 -3.13
N THR A 64 9.63 14.13 -2.55
CA THR A 64 9.44 14.36 -1.11
C THR A 64 8.05 13.91 -0.65
N LEU A 65 7.00 14.28 -1.37
CA LEU A 65 5.61 13.95 -1.02
C LEU A 65 5.30 12.47 -1.21
N ALA A 66 5.89 11.84 -2.23
CA ALA A 66 5.76 10.42 -2.50
C ALA A 66 6.61 9.56 -1.56
N LYS A 67 7.51 10.16 -0.76
CA LYS A 67 8.47 9.45 0.10
C LYS A 67 9.30 8.44 -0.70
N VAL A 68 9.65 8.79 -1.92
CA VAL A 68 10.59 8.03 -2.74
C VAL A 68 11.90 8.81 -2.79
N SER A 69 12.92 8.20 -3.40
CA SER A 69 14.12 8.91 -3.82
C SER A 69 14.24 8.72 -5.33
N ILE A 70 14.30 9.81 -6.07
CA ILE A 70 14.71 9.80 -7.49
C ILE A 70 16.19 10.12 -7.70
N TYR A 71 16.95 10.23 -6.59
CA TYR A 71 18.41 10.34 -6.56
C TYR A 71 19.07 9.11 -5.96
#